data_AF-A0A2R6HXS2-F1
#
_entry.id   AF-A0A2R6HXS2-F1
#
_cell.length_a   1.000
_cell.length_b   1.000
_cell.length_c   1.000
_cell.angle_alpha   90.00
_cell.angle_beta   90.00
_cell.angle_gamma   90.00
#
_symmetry.space_group_name_H-M   'P 1'
#
loop_
_entity.id
_entity.type
_entity.pdbx_description
1 polymer ?
#
loop_
_entity_poly.entity_id
_entity_poly.type
_entity_poly.pdbx_seq_one_letter_code
_entity_poly.pdbx_strand_id
1 'polypeptide(L)'
;TAVYEDADLRERIVEAGGEDRVWRFFFASRLDIAPSPGFGMASAARPYVVRESKKTFAEELRERGFEDITDGDTETVQLGGRRGRMTPHRARLSTAGGDVGVLGAVVVWRDGEFHVAGGAYPASGLEALVDVDADAYETELLELIRAVA
;
A
#
# COMPACT_ATOMS: atom_id res chain seq x y z
N THR A 1 -13.78 2.09 -0.57
CA THR A 1 -12.35 2.32 -0.29
C THR A 1 -12.15 3.77 0.04
N ALA A 2 -11.49 4.08 1.15
CA ALA A 2 -10.98 5.43 1.42
C ALA A 2 -9.52 5.48 0.96
N VAL A 3 -9.11 6.55 0.27
CA VAL A 3 -7.74 6.79 -0.16
C VAL A 3 -7.29 8.12 0.44
N TYR A 4 -6.13 8.11 1.11
CA TYR A 4 -5.45 9.29 1.60
C TYR A 4 -4.20 9.52 0.74
N GLU A 5 -3.97 10.76 0.35
CA GLU A 5 -2.83 11.17 -0.45
C GLU A 5 -2.03 12.22 0.32
N ASP A 6 -0.71 12.12 0.25
CA ASP A 6 0.19 13.10 0.89
C ASP A 6 0.28 14.36 0.01
N ALA A 7 -0.66 15.28 0.23
CA ALA A 7 -0.76 16.53 -0.52
C ALA A 7 0.45 17.45 -0.27
N ASP A 8 0.98 17.46 0.96
CA ASP A 8 2.12 18.30 1.35
C ASP A 8 3.40 17.84 0.64
N LEU A 9 3.63 16.52 0.54
CA LEU A 9 4.75 15.97 -0.24
C LEU A 9 4.61 16.32 -1.72
N ARG A 10 3.40 16.20 -2.28
CA ARG A 10 3.11 16.57 -3.66
C ARG A 10 3.42 18.05 -3.93
N GLU A 11 2.94 18.95 -3.07
CA GLU A 11 3.17 20.39 -3.19
C GLU A 11 4.67 20.71 -3.17
N ARG A 12 5.41 20.18 -2.19
CA ARG A 12 6.86 20.37 -2.09
C ARG A 12 7.62 19.91 -3.34
N ILE A 13 7.22 18.78 -3.94
CA ILE A 13 7.87 18.26 -5.15
C ILE A 13 7.57 19.17 -6.35
N VAL A 14 6.33 19.64 -6.49
CA VAL A 14 5.94 20.58 -7.55
C VAL A 14 6.68 21.90 -7.41
N GLU A 15 6.79 22.44 -6.20
CA GLU A 15 7.56 23.67 -5.91
C GLU A 15 9.05 23.51 -6.24
N ALA A 16 9.60 22.31 -6.08
CA ALA A 16 10.97 21.98 -6.47
C ALA A 16 11.15 21.72 -7.99
N GLY A 17 10.07 21.82 -8.78
CA GLY A 17 10.09 21.62 -10.24
C GLY A 17 9.88 20.17 -10.68
N GLY A 18 9.43 19.30 -9.76
CA GLY A 18 9.04 17.92 -10.07
C GLY A 18 7.64 17.80 -10.67
N GLU A 19 7.26 16.58 -11.02
CA GLU A 19 5.95 16.28 -11.62
C GLU A 19 4.81 16.43 -10.61
N ASP A 20 3.69 17.00 -11.08
CA ASP A 20 2.45 17.11 -10.32
C ASP A 20 1.68 15.79 -10.31
N ARG A 21 1.91 14.96 -9.28
CA ARG A 21 1.28 13.65 -9.13
C ARG A 21 1.17 13.20 -7.69
N VAL A 22 0.44 12.11 -7.47
CA VAL A 22 0.41 11.41 -6.19
C VAL A 22 1.70 10.61 -6.02
N TRP A 23 2.54 11.04 -5.09
CA TRP A 23 3.82 10.38 -4.77
C TRP A 23 3.68 9.36 -3.64
N ARG A 24 2.78 9.64 -2.69
CA ARG A 24 2.55 8.80 -1.53
C ARG A 24 1.06 8.72 -1.23
N PHE A 25 0.58 7.51 -0.97
CA PHE A 25 -0.82 7.26 -0.68
C PHE A 25 -1.03 6.10 0.30
N PHE A 26 -2.19 6.12 0.93
CA PHE A 26 -2.70 5.06 1.80
C PHE A 26 -4.15 4.77 1.41
N PHE A 27 -4.59 3.52 1.57
CA PHE A 27 -5.98 3.15 1.40
C PHE A 27 -6.43 2.15 2.46
N ALA A 28 -7.74 2.17 2.74
CA ALA A 28 -8.41 1.17 3.56
C ALA A 28 -9.76 0.79 2.94
N SER A 29 -10.07 -0.51 2.98
CA SER A 29 -11.31 -1.07 2.43
C SER A 29 -11.80 -2.25 3.27
N ARG A 30 -13.12 -2.41 3.29
CA ARG A 30 -13.83 -3.54 3.86
C ARG A 30 -14.37 -4.39 2.72
N LEU A 31 -14.17 -5.70 2.79
CA LEU A 31 -14.58 -6.67 1.78
C LEU A 31 -15.71 -7.53 2.32
N ASP A 32 -16.90 -7.33 1.76
CA ASP A 32 -18.05 -8.21 1.95
C ASP A 32 -17.99 -9.37 0.95
N ILE A 33 -18.07 -10.61 1.45
CA ILE A 33 -18.17 -11.81 0.60
C ILE A 33 -19.66 -12.15 0.43
N ALA A 34 -20.13 -12.17 -0.81
CA ALA A 34 -21.50 -12.53 -1.18
C ALA A 34 -21.53 -13.81 -2.05
N PRO A 35 -22.38 -14.81 -1.73
CA PRO A 35 -23.20 -14.91 -0.53
C PRO A 35 -22.34 -15.07 0.74
N SER A 36 -22.90 -14.73 1.90
CA SER A 36 -22.18 -14.85 3.17
C SER A 36 -21.67 -16.28 3.35
N PRO A 37 -20.36 -16.49 3.56
CA PRO A 37 -19.80 -17.82 3.70
C PRO A 37 -20.39 -18.53 4.93
N GLY A 38 -20.64 -19.83 4.79
CA GLY A 38 -21.09 -20.67 5.91
C GLY A 38 -20.12 -20.60 7.09
N PHE A 39 -20.61 -20.93 8.29
CA PHE A 39 -19.82 -20.89 9.52
C PHE A 39 -18.47 -21.63 9.35
N GLY A 40 -17.36 -20.95 9.64
CA GLY A 40 -16.00 -21.49 9.48
C GLY A 40 -15.37 -21.37 8.07
N MET A 41 -16.16 -21.16 7.00
CA MET A 41 -15.62 -21.04 5.63
C MET A 41 -14.93 -19.71 5.36
N ALA A 42 -15.30 -18.64 6.09
CA ALA A 42 -14.68 -17.33 5.94
C ALA A 42 -13.16 -17.38 6.17
N SER A 43 -12.67 -18.15 7.13
CA SER A 43 -11.22 -18.31 7.36
C SER A 43 -10.52 -19.06 6.22
N ALA A 44 -11.21 -19.99 5.56
CA ALA A 44 -10.69 -20.74 4.42
C ALA A 44 -10.51 -19.87 3.17
N ALA A 45 -11.26 -18.76 3.06
CA ALA A 45 -11.10 -17.78 1.98
C ALA A 45 -9.87 -16.88 2.16
N ARG A 46 -9.23 -16.84 3.34
CA ARG A 46 -8.12 -15.91 3.62
C ARG A 46 -6.96 -15.99 2.61
N PRO A 47 -6.45 -17.17 2.22
CA PRO A 47 -5.37 -17.25 1.23
C PRO A 47 -5.78 -16.67 -0.13
N TYR A 48 -7.05 -16.86 -0.51
CA TYR A 48 -7.62 -16.28 -1.72
C TYR A 48 -7.68 -14.75 -1.61
N VAL A 49 -8.23 -14.22 -0.52
CA VAL A 49 -8.32 -12.76 -0.29
C VAL A 49 -6.93 -12.11 -0.29
N VAL A 50 -5.93 -12.71 0.35
CA VAL A 50 -4.54 -12.23 0.32
C VAL A 50 -4.01 -12.19 -1.11
N ARG A 51 -4.22 -13.27 -1.87
CA ARG A 51 -3.73 -13.36 -3.25
C ARG A 51 -4.40 -12.33 -4.17
N GLU A 52 -5.71 -12.18 -4.09
CA GLU A 52 -6.42 -11.19 -4.90
C GLU A 52 -6.05 -9.76 -4.45
N SER A 53 -5.91 -9.51 -3.15
CA SER A 53 -5.51 -8.18 -2.65
C SER A 53 -4.14 -7.75 -3.17
N LYS A 54 -3.14 -8.65 -3.18
CA LYS A 54 -1.83 -8.32 -3.76
C LYS A 54 -1.88 -8.13 -5.27
N LYS A 55 -2.70 -8.93 -5.98
CA LYS A 55 -2.87 -8.79 -7.44
C LYS A 55 -3.50 -7.45 -7.79
N THR A 56 -4.61 -7.11 -7.14
CA THR A 56 -5.29 -5.82 -7.32
C THR A 56 -4.39 -4.66 -6.94
N PHE A 57 -3.64 -4.75 -5.85
CA PHE A 57 -2.69 -3.68 -5.49
C PHE A 57 -1.59 -3.50 -6.54
N ALA A 58 -1.05 -4.58 -7.11
CA ALA A 58 -0.10 -4.48 -8.21
C ALA A 58 -0.73 -3.91 -9.49
N GLU A 59 -1.99 -4.23 -9.80
CA GLU A 59 -2.73 -3.64 -10.94
C GLU A 59 -2.93 -2.13 -10.73
N GLU A 60 -3.35 -1.73 -9.55
CA GLU A 60 -3.49 -0.33 -9.11
C GLU A 60 -2.16 0.45 -9.19
N LEU A 61 -1.03 -0.20 -8.93
CA LEU A 61 0.29 0.41 -9.17
C LEU A 61 0.55 0.57 -10.68
N ARG A 62 0.27 -0.44 -11.52
CA ARG A 62 0.45 -0.31 -12.98
C ARG A 62 -0.40 0.82 -13.57
N GLU A 63 -1.65 0.94 -13.14
CA GLU A 63 -2.57 1.98 -13.61
C GLU A 63 -2.10 3.39 -13.24
N ARG A 64 -1.37 3.54 -12.12
CA ARG A 64 -0.71 4.79 -11.73
C ARG A 64 0.63 5.02 -12.46
N GLY A 65 1.02 4.14 -13.38
CA GLY A 65 2.25 4.25 -14.17
C GLY A 65 3.49 3.68 -13.50
N PHE A 66 3.36 2.88 -12.43
CA PHE A 66 4.49 2.19 -11.83
C PHE A 66 4.89 0.96 -12.68
N GLU A 67 6.20 0.70 -12.74
CA GLU A 67 6.85 -0.32 -13.53
C GLU A 67 7.67 -1.26 -12.63
N ASP A 68 8.22 -2.35 -13.17
CA ASP A 68 9.03 -3.35 -12.44
C ASP A 68 8.41 -3.84 -11.11
N ILE A 69 7.09 -3.96 -11.05
CA ILE A 69 6.38 -4.29 -9.81
C ILE A 69 6.65 -5.73 -9.39
N THR A 70 7.16 -5.89 -8.18
CA THR A 70 7.45 -7.18 -7.54
C THR A 70 6.83 -7.24 -6.15
N ASP A 71 6.23 -8.37 -5.79
CA ASP A 71 5.80 -8.66 -4.42
C ASP A 71 6.85 -9.48 -3.67
N GLY A 72 7.02 -9.19 -2.38
CA GLY A 72 7.86 -9.97 -1.48
C GLY A 72 7.07 -11.03 -0.73
N ASP A 73 7.76 -11.72 0.18
CA ASP A 73 7.16 -12.77 0.99
C ASP A 73 6.03 -12.24 1.87
N THR A 74 4.95 -13.01 1.93
CA THR A 74 3.80 -12.63 2.75
C THR A 74 4.00 -13.08 4.19
N GLU A 75 4.07 -12.14 5.10
CA GLU A 75 4.37 -12.37 6.52
C GLU A 75 3.16 -12.13 7.42
N THR A 76 3.25 -12.55 8.68
CA THR A 76 2.20 -12.30 9.68
C THR A 76 2.60 -11.11 10.53
N VAL A 77 1.72 -10.12 10.64
CA VAL A 77 1.94 -8.89 11.43
C VAL A 77 0.88 -8.73 12.51
N GLN A 78 1.22 -8.02 13.59
CA GLN A 78 0.29 -7.69 14.67
C GLN A 78 -0.31 -6.30 14.44
N LEU A 79 -1.64 -6.21 14.48
CA LEU A 79 -2.43 -5.01 14.25
C LEU A 79 -3.39 -4.80 15.44
N GLY A 80 -2.96 -4.05 16.45
CA GLY A 80 -3.86 -3.63 17.54
C GLY A 80 -4.61 -4.76 18.28
N GLY A 81 -4.03 -5.95 18.38
CA GLY A 81 -4.68 -7.15 18.98
C GLY A 81 -5.17 -8.19 17.97
N ARG A 82 -5.02 -7.93 16.67
CA ARG A 82 -5.36 -8.85 15.58
C ARG A 82 -4.11 -9.27 14.80
N ARG A 83 -4.22 -10.36 14.04
CA ARG A 83 -3.15 -10.84 13.14
C ARG A 83 -3.49 -10.56 11.68
N GLY A 84 -2.69 -9.74 11.02
CA GLY A 84 -2.75 -9.48 9.58
C GLY A 84 -1.79 -10.35 8.77
N ARG A 85 -2.03 -10.43 7.46
CA ARG A 85 -1.05 -10.93 6.47
C ARG A 85 -0.58 -9.74 5.66
N MET A 86 0.71 -9.42 5.75
CA MET A 86 1.32 -8.31 5.04
C MET A 86 2.09 -8.83 3.84
N THR A 87 1.94 -8.19 2.69
CA THR A 87 2.70 -8.46 1.48
C THR A 87 3.38 -7.16 1.04
N PRO A 88 4.72 -7.04 1.18
CA PRO A 88 5.46 -5.88 0.70
C PRO A 88 5.52 -5.89 -0.84
N HIS A 89 5.59 -4.72 -1.44
CA HIS A 89 5.74 -4.49 -2.86
C HIS A 89 6.89 -3.53 -3.11
N ARG A 90 7.60 -3.77 -4.21
CA ARG A 90 8.59 -2.84 -4.76
C ARG A 90 8.20 -2.52 -6.19
N ALA A 91 8.38 -1.28 -6.58
CA ALA A 91 8.15 -0.82 -7.94
C ALA A 91 9.13 0.30 -8.30
N ARG A 92 9.13 0.67 -9.57
CA ARG A 92 9.85 1.83 -10.09
C ARG A 92 8.86 2.79 -10.72
N LEU A 93 9.17 4.08 -10.67
CA LEU A 93 8.45 5.09 -11.42
C LEU A 93 9.41 5.90 -12.28
N SER A 94 9.23 5.84 -13.59
CA SER A 94 10.00 6.62 -14.56
C SER A 94 9.44 8.03 -14.63
N THR A 95 10.27 9.05 -14.34
CA THR A 95 9.88 10.46 -14.34
C THR A 95 10.82 11.28 -15.22
N ALA A 96 10.46 12.51 -15.55
CA ALA A 96 11.36 13.44 -16.27
C ALA A 96 12.67 13.71 -15.51
N GLY A 97 12.66 13.59 -14.17
CA GLY A 97 13.82 13.76 -13.30
C GLY A 97 14.66 12.49 -13.10
N GLY A 98 14.22 11.35 -13.64
CA GLY A 98 14.86 10.04 -13.47
C GLY A 98 13.95 9.00 -12.83
N ASP A 99 14.53 7.85 -12.50
CA ASP A 99 13.81 6.72 -11.91
C ASP A 99 13.65 6.89 -10.40
N VAL A 100 12.42 6.82 -9.93
CA VAL A 100 12.05 6.85 -8.51
C VAL A 100 11.77 5.43 -8.03
N GLY A 101 12.48 4.99 -7.00
CA GLY A 101 12.22 3.72 -6.33
C GLY A 101 11.02 3.85 -5.42
N VAL A 102 10.11 2.88 -5.45
CA VAL A 102 8.84 2.93 -4.71
C VAL A 102 8.70 1.66 -3.88
N LEU A 103 8.35 1.84 -2.61
CA LEU A 103 8.01 0.75 -1.70
C LEU A 103 6.54 0.88 -1.31
N GLY A 104 5.93 -0.25 -0.98
CA GLY A 104 4.57 -0.28 -0.49
C GLY A 104 4.25 -1.60 0.17
N ALA A 105 3.07 -1.68 0.77
CA ALA A 105 2.58 -2.92 1.37
C ALA A 105 1.06 -2.97 1.29
N VAL A 106 0.54 -4.20 1.23
CA VAL A 106 -0.87 -4.49 1.45
C VAL A 106 -1.01 -5.45 2.62
N VAL A 107 -1.98 -5.20 3.50
CA VAL A 107 -2.23 -5.98 4.70
C VAL A 107 -3.69 -6.43 4.72
N VAL A 108 -3.89 -7.72 4.95
CA VAL A 108 -5.21 -8.35 5.05
C VAL A 108 -5.44 -8.94 6.44
N TRP A 109 -6.48 -8.49 7.12
CA TRP A 109 -6.92 -9.04 8.39
C TRP A 109 -8.43 -9.30 8.40
N ARG A 110 -8.90 -9.86 9.51
CA ARG A 110 -10.30 -10.20 9.69
C ARG A 110 -10.81 -9.67 11.02
N ASP A 111 -11.97 -9.02 10.97
CA ASP A 111 -12.79 -8.64 12.11
C ASP A 111 -14.26 -8.89 11.80
N GLY A 112 -14.71 -10.13 11.99
CA GLY A 112 -15.97 -10.61 11.40
C GLY A 112 -15.84 -10.82 9.89
N GLU A 113 -15.59 -9.75 9.15
CA GLU A 113 -15.38 -9.64 7.71
C GLU A 113 -13.92 -9.31 7.35
N PHE A 114 -13.59 -9.31 6.05
CA PHE A 114 -12.22 -9.07 5.59
C PHE A 114 -11.95 -7.58 5.46
N HIS A 115 -10.79 -7.16 5.94
CA HIS A 115 -10.30 -5.81 5.79
C HIS A 115 -8.98 -5.83 5.03
N VAL A 116 -8.78 -4.82 4.20
CA VAL A 116 -7.58 -4.60 3.43
C VAL A 116 -7.15 -3.15 3.60
N ALA A 117 -5.90 -2.93 3.97
CA ALA A 117 -5.29 -1.62 3.94
C ALA A 117 -3.88 -1.71 3.36
N GLY A 118 -3.41 -0.63 2.80
CA GLY A 118 -2.10 -0.58 2.18
C GLY A 118 -1.76 0.79 1.67
N GLY A 119 -0.63 0.90 1.00
CA GLY A 119 -0.15 2.17 0.49
C GLY A 119 1.21 2.01 -0.16
N ALA A 120 1.66 3.07 -0.81
CA ALA A 120 3.00 3.15 -1.38
C ALA A 120 3.58 4.55 -1.17
N TYR A 121 4.91 4.62 -1.15
CA TYR A 121 5.70 5.82 -0.92
C TYR A 121 7.02 5.76 -1.69
N PRO A 122 7.62 6.91 -2.04
CA PRO A 122 8.93 6.93 -2.65
C PRO A 122 9.99 6.52 -1.63
N ALA A 123 10.94 5.70 -2.05
CA ALA A 123 12.04 5.21 -1.23
C ALA A 123 13.41 5.69 -1.73
N SER A 124 13.50 6.13 -2.98
CA SER A 124 14.71 6.72 -3.56
C SER A 124 14.41 7.48 -4.85
N GLY A 125 15.36 8.28 -5.34
CA GLY A 125 15.31 8.95 -6.64
C GLY A 125 14.63 10.32 -6.64
N LEU A 126 14.24 10.84 -5.46
CA LEU A 126 13.68 12.18 -5.27
C LEU A 126 14.61 13.12 -4.49
N GLU A 127 15.80 12.67 -4.10
CA GLU A 127 16.71 13.37 -3.20
C GLU A 127 17.21 14.72 -3.77
N ALA A 128 17.17 14.87 -5.10
CA ALA A 128 17.49 16.12 -5.78
C ALA A 128 16.38 17.18 -5.66
N LEU A 129 15.15 16.77 -5.36
CA LEU A 129 13.98 17.65 -5.26
C LEU A 129 13.59 17.88 -3.80
N VAL A 130 13.51 16.81 -3.01
CA VAL A 130 13.03 16.83 -1.63
C VAL A 130 13.77 15.77 -0.80
N ASP A 131 13.93 16.06 0.49
CA ASP A 131 14.39 15.06 1.44
C ASP A 131 13.31 13.96 1.61
N VAL A 132 13.71 12.71 1.40
CA VAL A 132 12.87 11.52 1.48
C VAL A 132 13.43 10.61 2.56
N ASP A 133 12.64 10.41 3.61
CA ASP A 133 12.93 9.46 4.67
C ASP A 133 12.04 8.23 4.49
N ALA A 134 12.57 7.22 3.78
CA ALA A 134 11.85 5.99 3.47
C ALA A 134 11.48 5.20 4.74
N ASP A 135 12.32 5.25 5.78
CA ASP A 135 12.10 4.55 7.04
C ASP A 135 10.97 5.22 7.84
N ALA A 136 10.91 6.56 7.83
CA ALA A 136 9.80 7.30 8.41
C ALA A 136 8.48 7.01 7.67
N TYR A 137 8.49 6.99 6.33
CA TYR A 137 7.30 6.66 5.54
C TYR A 137 6.82 5.24 5.75
N GLU A 138 7.73 4.27 5.89
CA GLU A 138 7.39 2.90 6.25
C GLU A 138 6.71 2.85 7.62
N THR A 139 7.33 3.51 8.61
CA THR A 139 6.82 3.55 9.98
C THR A 139 5.40 4.12 10.02
N GLU A 140 5.16 5.25 9.36
CA GLU A 140 3.85 5.89 9.30
C GLU A 140 2.83 5.04 8.53
N LEU A 141 3.23 4.38 7.43
CA LEU A 141 2.34 3.44 6.73
C LEU A 141 1.87 2.32 7.67
N LEU A 142 2.79 1.72 8.43
CA LEU A 142 2.45 0.67 9.40
C LEU A 142 1.59 1.20 10.54
N GLU A 143 1.78 2.46 10.97
CA GLU A 143 0.91 3.11 11.96
C GLU A 143 -0.50 3.35 11.42
N LEU A 144 -0.65 3.84 10.19
CA LEU A 144 -1.95 4.03 9.54
C LEU A 144 -2.69 2.69 9.40
N ILE A 145 -2.01 1.63 8.95
CA ILE A 145 -2.57 0.28 8.88
C ILE A 145 -3.04 -0.18 10.27
N ARG A 146 -2.25 0.05 11.32
CA ARG A 146 -2.64 -0.29 12.69
C ARG A 146 -3.82 0.53 13.20
N ALA A 147 -3.93 1.79 12.81
CA ALA A 147 -5.01 2.69 13.24
C ALA A 147 -6.38 2.31 12.65
N VAL A 148 -6.41 1.69 11.47
CA VAL A 148 -7.65 1.26 10.81
C VAL A 148 -8.04 -0.19 11.08
N ALA A 149 -7.23 -0.94 11.83
CA ALA A 149 -7.39 -2.37 12.09
C ALA A 149 -8.14 -2.68 13.38
#